data_AF-A0AAV9BZ95-F1
#
_entry.id   AF-A0AAV9BZ95-F1
#
_cell.length_a   1.000
_cell.length_b   1.000
_cell.length_c   1.000
_cell.angle_alpha   90.00
_cell.angle_beta   90.00
_cell.angle_gamma   90.00
#
_symmetry.space_group_name_H-M   'P 1'
#
loop_
_entity.id
_entity.type
_entity.pdbx_description
1 polymer ?
#
loop_
_entity_poly.entity_id
_entity_poly.type
_entity_poly.pdbx_seq_one_letter_code
_entity_poly.pdbx_strand_id
1 'polypeptide(L)'
;MTKKWWPSWDTRTHFNCLQTCIASARLTERIRSSLSNCNDLPPSLTRQSILHECRKWNLVWVGLNKVAPLEPDEIEMLLGFPKDHTRGGGSSRTERYKSLGNSFQVDTVAYHLSVLKDLFPNGITVLSLFSGIGGAEVALHRLGIHLKAVVSVEISEVNRNIVRSWWEQTNQTGELIDLADVQELSGDRLEQLIRRFGGFDLVIGGSPCNNLTGSNRHTRDGLEGKHSSLFYDYFRILDVVKNVMGKAS
;
A
#
# COMPACT_ATOMS: atom_id res chain seq x y z
N MET A 1 11.07 19.58 5.24
CA MET A 1 11.60 20.33 6.41
C MET A 1 12.88 19.73 7.02
N THR A 2 13.44 18.62 6.52
CA THR A 2 14.54 17.88 7.20
C THR A 2 15.96 18.40 6.91
N LYS A 3 16.17 19.16 5.82
CA LYS A 3 17.51 19.56 5.34
C LYS A 3 18.36 20.33 6.38
N LYS A 4 17.73 21.09 7.28
CA LYS A 4 18.41 21.88 8.31
C LYS A 4 19.21 21.02 9.29
N TRP A 5 18.71 19.83 9.61
CA TRP A 5 19.27 18.96 10.66
C TRP A 5 20.04 17.77 10.11
N TRP A 6 20.17 17.68 8.79
CA TRP A 6 20.81 16.56 8.13
C TRP A 6 22.33 16.64 8.30
N PRO A 7 22.98 15.66 8.97
CA PRO A 7 24.42 15.68 9.14
C PRO A 7 25.12 15.51 7.80
N SER A 8 26.27 16.18 7.61
CA SER A 8 27.06 16.09 6.38
C SER A 8 27.58 14.68 6.06
N TRP A 9 27.65 13.80 7.08
CA TRP A 9 28.08 12.42 6.95
C TRP A 9 26.93 11.44 6.66
N ASP A 10 25.67 11.87 6.74
CA ASP A 10 24.53 11.07 6.29
C ASP A 10 24.27 11.34 4.80
N THR A 11 24.80 10.48 3.94
CA THR A 11 24.73 10.63 2.48
C THR A 11 23.43 10.11 1.87
N ARG A 12 22.45 9.70 2.67
CA ARG A 12 21.19 9.17 2.14
C ARG A 12 20.40 10.28 1.45
N THR A 13 19.99 10.00 0.22
CA THR A 13 19.06 10.84 -0.56
C THR A 13 17.75 10.14 -0.87
N HIS A 14 17.64 8.86 -0.52
CA HIS A 14 16.45 8.02 -0.72
C HIS A 14 16.17 7.23 0.55
N PHE A 15 14.90 6.87 0.72
CA PHE A 15 14.47 5.90 1.72
C PHE A 15 14.68 4.47 1.21
N ASN A 16 14.78 3.53 2.15
CA ASN A 16 14.59 2.12 1.85
C ASN A 16 13.09 1.81 1.73
N CYS A 17 12.76 0.58 1.33
CA CYS A 17 11.37 0.10 1.29
C CYS A 17 10.62 0.44 2.59
N LEU A 18 9.43 1.02 2.44
CA LEU A 18 8.58 1.39 3.58
C LEU A 18 8.10 0.11 4.27
N GLN A 19 8.04 0.14 5.59
CA GLN A 19 7.74 -1.03 6.42
C GLN A 19 6.37 -0.89 7.09
N THR A 20 5.84 -2.03 7.54
CA THR A 20 4.55 -2.11 8.27
C THR A 20 4.66 -1.72 9.75
N CYS A 21 5.87 -1.48 10.24
CA CYS A 21 6.17 -1.08 11.61
C CYS A 21 7.23 0.01 11.63
N ILE A 22 7.31 0.71 12.77
CA ILE A 22 8.25 1.82 12.98
C ILE A 22 9.24 1.52 14.09
N ALA A 23 10.32 2.30 14.11
CA ALA A 23 11.27 2.26 15.21
C ALA A 23 10.64 2.61 16.56
N SER A 24 11.11 1.94 17.61
CA SER A 24 10.74 2.29 18.99
C SER A 24 11.36 3.60 19.45
N ALA A 25 10.70 4.30 20.38
CA ALA A 25 11.25 5.49 21.03
C ALA A 25 12.58 5.19 21.76
N ARG A 26 12.78 3.97 22.25
CA ARG A 26 14.04 3.55 22.88
C ARG A 26 15.21 3.55 21.90
N LEU A 27 14.97 3.22 20.63
CA LEU A 27 16.00 3.25 19.59
C LEU A 27 16.40 4.69 19.27
N THR A 28 15.44 5.59 19.08
CA THR A 28 15.72 7.00 18.78
C THR A 28 16.44 7.70 19.94
N GLU A 29 16.08 7.38 21.20
CA GLU A 29 16.77 7.91 22.38
C GLU A 29 18.21 7.37 22.52
N ARG A 30 18.44 6.10 22.14
CA ARG A 30 19.80 5.52 22.11
C ARG A 30 20.67 6.23 21.07
N ILE A 31 20.14 6.48 19.88
CA ILE A 31 20.85 7.23 18.83
C ILE A 31 21.18 8.63 19.31
N ARG A 32 20.21 9.34 19.90
CA ARG A 32 20.41 10.67 20.47
C ARG A 32 21.51 10.67 21.53
N SER A 33 21.43 9.77 22.52
CA SER A 33 22.44 9.66 23.58
C SER A 33 23.84 9.40 23.03
N SER A 34 23.95 8.56 21.99
CA SER A 34 25.23 8.23 21.34
C SER A 34 25.86 9.45 20.65
N LEU A 35 25.06 10.40 20.19
CA LEU A 35 25.52 11.63 19.54
C LEU A 35 25.76 12.77 20.52
N SER A 36 24.92 12.88 21.56
CA SER A 36 25.04 13.93 22.59
C SER A 36 26.31 13.81 23.43
N ASN A 37 26.90 12.62 23.52
CA ASN A 37 28.16 12.40 24.23
C ASN A 37 29.41 12.73 23.40
N CYS A 38 29.23 13.21 22.15
CA CYS A 38 30.32 13.63 21.27
C CYS A 38 30.24 15.13 21.04
N ASN A 39 31.26 15.87 21.48
CA ASN A 39 31.38 17.30 21.19
C ASN A 39 31.83 17.55 19.73
N ASP A 40 32.49 16.56 19.12
CA ASP A 40 32.99 16.56 17.76
C ASP A 40 32.27 15.53 16.86
N LEU A 41 32.72 15.40 15.61
CA LEU A 41 32.23 14.40 14.67
C LEU A 41 32.33 12.98 15.28
N PRO A 42 31.23 12.21 15.37
CA PRO A 42 31.26 10.89 15.99
C PRO A 42 32.23 9.93 15.28
N PRO A 43 32.84 8.97 16.00
CA PRO A 43 33.72 7.97 15.40
C PRO A 43 33.06 7.24 14.22
N SER A 44 33.87 6.80 13.25
CA SER A 44 33.36 6.16 12.02
C SER A 44 32.43 4.97 12.31
N LEU A 45 32.77 4.12 13.29
CA LEU A 45 31.95 2.97 13.68
C LEU A 45 30.59 3.39 14.23
N THR A 46 30.54 4.43 15.07
CA THR A 46 29.29 4.99 15.60
C THR A 46 28.42 5.53 14.48
N ARG A 47 29.01 6.29 13.54
CA ARG A 47 28.29 6.80 12.36
C ARG A 47 27.72 5.66 11.51
N GLN A 48 28.52 4.62 11.23
CA GLN A 48 28.08 3.45 10.48
C GLN A 48 26.92 2.72 11.18
N SER A 49 27.00 2.53 12.49
CA SER A 49 25.94 1.91 13.29
C SER A 49 24.65 2.73 13.27
N ILE A 50 24.74 4.06 13.44
CA ILE A 50 23.58 4.94 13.37
C ILE A 50 22.97 4.91 11.96
N LEU A 51 23.78 5.02 10.90
CA LEU A 51 23.27 4.93 9.53
C LEU A 51 22.64 3.58 9.23
N HIS A 52 23.14 2.48 9.81
CA HIS A 52 22.50 1.17 9.68
C HIS A 52 21.08 1.18 10.24
N GLU A 53 20.89 1.68 11.47
CA GLU A 53 19.55 1.79 12.07
C GLU A 53 18.66 2.78 11.32
N CYS A 54 19.21 3.92 10.88
CA CYS A 54 18.46 4.90 10.10
C CYS A 54 17.99 4.33 8.75
N ARG A 55 18.81 3.52 8.07
CA ARG A 55 18.42 2.82 6.84
C ARG A 55 17.39 1.73 7.11
N LYS A 56 17.57 0.96 8.19
CA LYS A 56 16.67 -0.14 8.56
C LYS A 56 15.26 0.34 8.85
N TRP A 57 15.13 1.48 9.54
CA TRP A 57 13.86 2.01 10.03
C TRP A 57 13.39 3.28 9.32
N ASN A 58 14.02 3.65 8.20
CA ASN A 58 13.74 4.89 7.46
C ASN A 58 13.70 6.15 8.36
N LEU A 59 14.61 6.24 9.33
CA LEU A 59 14.64 7.38 10.24
C LEU A 59 15.13 8.64 9.54
N VAL A 60 14.50 9.77 9.88
CA VAL A 60 14.82 11.11 9.39
C VAL A 60 15.33 12.01 10.51
N TRP A 61 16.20 12.96 10.17
CA TRP A 61 16.71 13.96 11.11
C TRP A 61 15.69 15.09 11.29
N VAL A 62 15.22 15.25 12.53
CA VAL A 62 14.17 16.22 12.90
C VAL A 62 14.65 17.32 13.86
N GLY A 63 15.87 17.19 14.36
CA GLY A 63 16.49 18.16 15.25
C GLY A 63 17.97 17.84 15.48
N LEU A 64 18.67 18.73 16.20
CA LEU A 64 20.06 18.47 16.62
C LEU A 64 20.13 17.15 17.38
N ASN A 65 20.90 16.19 16.83
CA ASN A 65 21.07 14.83 17.36
C ASN A 65 19.76 14.03 17.51
N LYS A 66 18.67 14.44 16.84
CA LYS A 66 17.35 13.82 16.94
C LYS A 66 16.93 13.21 15.62
N VAL A 67 16.63 11.92 15.67
CA VAL A 67 16.01 11.17 14.59
C VAL A 67 14.59 10.74 14.98
N ALA A 68 13.70 10.65 14.00
CA ALA A 68 12.33 10.17 14.19
C ALA A 68 11.93 9.23 13.05
N PRO A 69 11.01 8.28 13.29
CA PRO A 69 10.34 7.57 12.20
C PRO A 69 9.48 8.54 11.39
N LEU A 70 9.14 8.14 10.16
CA LEU A 70 8.19 8.88 9.34
C LEU A 70 6.80 8.87 9.98
N GLU A 71 6.11 10.00 9.93
CA GLU A 71 4.70 10.11 10.32
C GLU A 71 3.79 9.47 9.26
N PRO A 72 2.58 8.99 9.63
CA PRO A 72 1.69 8.31 8.67
C PRO A 72 1.36 9.15 7.44
N ASP A 73 1.17 10.47 7.59
CA ASP A 73 0.89 11.38 6.47
C ASP A 73 2.11 11.60 5.57
N GLU A 74 3.33 11.53 6.10
CA GLU A 74 4.55 11.52 5.29
C GLU A 74 4.65 10.24 4.44
N ILE A 75 4.23 9.10 4.99
CA ILE A 75 4.18 7.82 4.28
C ILE A 75 3.10 7.82 3.20
N GLU A 76 1.89 8.32 3.51
CA GLU A 76 0.82 8.54 2.52
C GLU A 76 1.33 9.34 1.32
N MET A 77 2.03 10.46 1.59
CA MET A 77 2.63 11.30 0.57
C MET A 77 3.68 10.56 -0.27
N LEU A 78 4.60 9.81 0.36
CA LEU A 78 5.63 9.03 -0.35
C LEU A 78 5.04 7.92 -1.23
N LEU A 79 3.91 7.35 -0.82
CA LEU A 79 3.20 6.33 -1.57
C LEU A 79 2.23 6.92 -2.62
N GLY A 80 2.05 8.24 -2.65
CA GLY A 80 1.18 8.92 -3.61
C GLY A 80 -0.31 8.86 -3.28
N PHE A 81 -0.66 8.56 -2.03
CA PHE A 81 -2.03 8.65 -1.53
C PHE A 81 -2.42 10.10 -1.19
N PRO A 82 -3.72 10.43 -1.17
CA PRO A 82 -4.21 11.69 -0.62
C PRO A 82 -3.74 11.87 0.84
N LYS A 83 -3.55 13.12 1.25
CA LYS A 83 -3.25 13.43 2.65
C LYS A 83 -4.40 12.97 3.54
N ASP A 84 -4.08 12.36 4.68
CA ASP A 84 -5.05 11.86 5.66
C ASP A 84 -5.91 10.70 5.12
N HIS A 85 -5.52 10.05 4.01
CA HIS A 85 -6.25 8.94 3.38
C HIS A 85 -6.55 7.80 4.35
N THR A 86 -5.60 7.45 5.22
CA THR A 86 -5.78 6.38 6.23
C THR A 86 -6.23 6.92 7.58
N ARG A 87 -6.58 8.20 7.70
CA ARG A 87 -6.94 8.82 8.98
C ARG A 87 -8.46 8.83 9.17
N GLY A 88 -8.96 8.07 10.14
CA GLY A 88 -10.35 8.10 10.56
C GLY A 88 -10.95 6.70 10.70
N GLY A 89 -12.27 6.61 10.90
CA GLY A 89 -12.99 5.34 10.76
C GLY A 89 -12.56 4.20 11.69
N GLY A 90 -12.02 4.50 12.87
CA GLY A 90 -11.58 3.50 13.85
C GLY A 90 -10.15 2.97 13.67
N SER A 91 -9.40 3.43 12.67
CA SER A 91 -8.01 3.00 12.46
C SER A 91 -7.07 3.51 13.56
N SER A 92 -6.38 2.61 14.26
CA SER A 92 -5.29 2.96 15.15
C SER A 92 -4.05 3.41 14.36
N ARG A 93 -3.14 4.15 15.02
CA ARG A 93 -1.87 4.56 14.40
C ARG A 93 -1.05 3.36 13.90
N THR A 94 -1.06 2.25 14.63
CA THR A 94 -0.37 1.02 14.24
C THR A 94 -0.98 0.40 12.99
N GLU A 95 -2.31 0.39 12.88
CA GLU A 95 -2.99 -0.11 11.68
C GLU A 95 -2.70 0.75 10.47
N ARG A 96 -2.62 2.08 10.62
CA ARG A 96 -2.22 2.98 9.53
C ARG A 96 -0.86 2.59 8.93
N TYR A 97 0.16 2.39 9.79
CA TYR A 97 1.48 1.94 9.32
C TYR A 97 1.43 0.57 8.64
N LYS A 98 0.66 -0.37 9.20
CA LYS A 98 0.50 -1.71 8.64
C LYS A 98 -0.13 -1.66 7.24
N SER A 99 -1.21 -0.91 7.08
CA SER A 99 -1.94 -0.77 5.83
C SER A 99 -1.11 -0.05 4.76
N LEU A 100 -0.41 1.02 5.13
CA LEU A 100 0.47 1.76 4.21
C LEU A 100 1.68 0.92 3.78
N GLY A 101 2.34 0.24 4.71
CA GLY A 101 3.54 -0.56 4.42
C GLY A 101 3.31 -1.77 3.50
N ASN A 102 2.05 -2.16 3.29
CA ASN A 102 1.64 -3.24 2.39
C ASN A 102 0.86 -2.75 1.16
N SER A 103 0.77 -1.43 0.96
CA SER A 103 0.00 -0.86 -0.15
C SER A 103 0.86 -0.64 -1.41
N PHE A 104 0.19 -0.36 -2.53
CA PHE A 104 0.87 0.05 -3.75
C PHE A 104 1.52 1.42 -3.62
N GLN A 105 2.61 1.61 -4.34
CA GLN A 105 3.08 2.96 -4.68
C GLN A 105 2.24 3.45 -5.86
N VAL A 106 1.37 4.44 -5.59
CA VAL A 106 0.30 4.89 -6.48
C VAL A 106 0.84 5.42 -7.80
N ASP A 107 1.93 6.20 -7.81
CA ASP A 107 2.46 6.78 -9.05
C ASP A 107 3.04 5.73 -10.00
N THR A 108 3.64 4.68 -9.46
CA THR A 108 4.20 3.54 -10.21
C THR A 108 3.08 2.74 -10.84
N VAL A 109 2.03 2.44 -10.08
CA VAL A 109 0.84 1.75 -10.61
C VAL A 109 0.14 2.63 -11.64
N ALA A 110 -0.02 3.93 -11.37
CA ALA A 110 -0.61 4.88 -12.31
C ALA A 110 0.16 4.94 -13.63
N TYR A 111 1.49 4.90 -13.61
CA TYR A 111 2.29 4.84 -14.84
C TYR A 111 1.92 3.63 -15.70
N HIS A 112 1.80 2.44 -15.11
CA HIS A 112 1.40 1.24 -15.84
C HIS A 112 -0.06 1.28 -16.33
N LEU A 113 -0.98 1.84 -15.52
CA LEU A 113 -2.40 1.92 -15.86
C LEU A 113 -2.73 3.09 -16.80
N SER A 114 -1.79 4.01 -17.04
CA SER A 114 -2.00 5.22 -17.85
C SER A 114 -2.50 4.91 -19.27
N VAL A 115 -2.06 3.80 -19.85
CA VAL A 115 -2.49 3.34 -21.19
C VAL A 115 -3.99 3.07 -21.29
N LEU A 116 -4.67 2.79 -20.17
CA LEU A 116 -6.10 2.51 -20.14
C LEU A 116 -6.95 3.75 -20.38
N LYS A 117 -6.37 4.96 -20.19
CA LYS A 117 -7.11 6.22 -20.30
C LYS A 117 -7.70 6.43 -21.70
N ASP A 118 -6.88 6.21 -22.72
CA ASP A 118 -7.30 6.41 -24.12
C ASP A 118 -8.10 5.21 -24.65
N LEU A 119 -7.87 4.01 -24.09
CA LEU A 119 -8.60 2.79 -24.44
C LEU A 119 -10.05 2.81 -23.92
N PHE A 120 -10.29 3.45 -22.78
CA PHE A 120 -11.59 3.48 -22.11
C PHE A 120 -12.03 4.92 -21.80
N PRO A 121 -12.35 5.74 -22.82
CA PRO A 121 -12.69 7.16 -22.63
C PRO A 121 -13.95 7.39 -21.79
N ASN A 122 -14.83 6.39 -21.72
CA ASN A 122 -16.07 6.45 -20.94
C ASN A 122 -15.91 5.88 -19.52
N GLY A 123 -14.71 5.47 -19.12
CA GLY A 123 -14.44 4.80 -17.84
C GLY A 123 -14.49 3.28 -17.91
N ILE A 124 -14.15 2.65 -16.79
CA ILE A 124 -13.92 1.20 -16.66
C ILE A 124 -14.68 0.57 -15.51
N THR A 125 -14.91 -0.73 -15.62
CA THR A 125 -15.34 -1.61 -14.53
C THR A 125 -14.14 -2.43 -14.02
N VAL A 126 -13.89 -2.41 -12.71
CA VAL A 126 -12.70 -2.99 -12.10
C VAL A 126 -13.06 -4.12 -11.13
N LEU A 127 -12.34 -5.23 -11.22
CA LEU A 127 -12.28 -6.27 -10.19
C LEU A 127 -10.94 -6.17 -9.45
N SER A 128 -10.97 -5.73 -8.21
CA SER A 128 -9.80 -5.44 -7.38
C SER A 128 -9.69 -6.46 -6.24
N LEU A 129 -8.77 -7.41 -6.39
CA LEU A 129 -8.55 -8.50 -5.43
C LEU A 129 -7.42 -8.13 -4.46
N PHE A 130 -7.64 -8.33 -3.16
CA PHE A 130 -6.67 -7.93 -2.12
C PHE A 130 -6.37 -6.43 -2.21
N SER A 131 -7.42 -5.62 -2.30
CA SER A 131 -7.35 -4.20 -2.67
C SER A 131 -6.68 -3.32 -1.62
N GLY A 132 -6.58 -3.78 -0.37
CA GLY A 132 -5.97 -3.02 0.73
C GLY A 132 -6.67 -1.67 0.89
N ILE A 133 -5.88 -0.60 0.91
CA ILE A 133 -6.38 0.79 1.06
C ILE A 133 -6.75 1.45 -0.27
N GLY A 134 -6.96 0.68 -1.34
CA GLY A 134 -7.46 1.18 -2.61
C GLY A 134 -6.39 1.82 -3.51
N GLY A 135 -5.15 1.32 -3.48
CA GLY A 135 -4.04 1.93 -4.23
C GLY A 135 -4.26 1.96 -5.75
N ALA A 136 -4.93 0.95 -6.30
CA ALA A 136 -5.25 0.90 -7.73
C ALA A 136 -6.36 1.89 -8.12
N GLU A 137 -7.39 1.97 -7.28
CA GLU A 137 -8.56 2.84 -7.44
C GLU A 137 -8.12 4.31 -7.34
N VAL A 138 -7.27 4.64 -6.37
CA VAL A 138 -6.65 5.95 -6.24
C VAL A 138 -5.80 6.28 -7.47
N ALA A 139 -5.02 5.32 -7.99
CA ALA A 139 -4.22 5.53 -9.20
C ALA A 139 -5.09 5.83 -10.42
N LEU A 140 -6.12 5.02 -10.67
CA LEU A 140 -7.07 5.19 -11.78
C LEU A 140 -7.82 6.52 -11.69
N HIS A 141 -8.29 6.88 -10.50
CA HIS A 141 -8.92 8.17 -10.24
C HIS A 141 -7.96 9.34 -10.53
N ARG A 142 -6.70 9.27 -10.07
CA ARG A 142 -5.68 10.30 -10.34
C ARG A 142 -5.34 10.44 -11.83
N LEU A 143 -5.46 9.36 -12.61
CA LEU A 143 -5.32 9.40 -14.07
C LEU A 143 -6.51 10.06 -14.78
N GLY A 144 -7.62 10.31 -14.06
CA GLY A 144 -8.87 10.81 -14.61
C GLY A 144 -9.68 9.73 -15.34
N ILE A 145 -9.43 8.44 -15.03
CA ILE A 145 -10.21 7.34 -15.57
C ILE A 145 -11.45 7.16 -14.69
N HIS A 146 -12.63 7.31 -15.28
CA HIS A 146 -13.87 7.16 -14.55
C HIS A 146 -14.10 5.71 -14.10
N LEU A 147 -14.39 5.52 -12.81
CA LEU A 147 -14.70 4.22 -12.23
C LEU A 147 -16.21 4.00 -12.29
N LYS A 148 -16.69 3.24 -13.29
CA LYS A 148 -18.13 2.94 -13.46
C LYS A 148 -18.63 2.01 -12.36
N ALA A 149 -17.87 0.96 -12.11
CA ALA A 149 -18.11 0.04 -11.01
C ALA A 149 -16.78 -0.58 -10.55
N VAL A 150 -16.65 -0.77 -9.24
CA VAL A 150 -15.50 -1.44 -8.62
C VAL A 150 -16.01 -2.54 -7.71
N VAL A 151 -15.59 -3.78 -7.98
CA VAL A 151 -15.76 -4.90 -7.05
C VAL A 151 -14.44 -5.08 -6.32
N SER A 152 -14.39 -4.66 -5.06
CA SER A 152 -13.21 -4.69 -4.21
C SER A 152 -13.30 -5.84 -3.21
N VAL A 153 -12.27 -6.67 -3.12
CA VAL A 153 -12.17 -7.76 -2.14
C VAL A 153 -11.03 -7.49 -1.17
N GLU A 154 -11.35 -7.30 0.11
CA GLU A 154 -10.38 -6.98 1.15
C GLU A 154 -10.81 -7.55 2.51
N ILE A 155 -9.92 -8.32 3.14
CA ILE A 155 -10.22 -9.02 4.39
C ILE A 155 -10.29 -8.10 5.61
N SER A 156 -9.47 -7.05 5.65
CA SER A 156 -9.45 -6.11 6.76
C SER A 156 -10.60 -5.10 6.68
N GLU A 157 -11.46 -5.11 7.70
CA GLU A 157 -12.54 -4.12 7.81
C GLU A 157 -12.02 -2.69 7.85
N VAL A 158 -10.88 -2.44 8.52
CA VAL A 158 -10.24 -1.12 8.57
C VAL A 158 -9.88 -0.64 7.16
N ASN A 159 -9.30 -1.51 6.34
CA ASN A 159 -8.96 -1.17 4.95
C ASN A 159 -10.21 -0.93 4.10
N ARG A 160 -11.25 -1.77 4.24
CA ARG A 160 -12.54 -1.55 3.57
C ARG A 160 -13.15 -0.19 3.97
N ASN A 161 -13.12 0.17 5.25
CA ASN A 161 -13.61 1.45 5.74
C ASN A 161 -12.83 2.63 5.13
N ILE A 162 -11.51 2.51 4.96
CA ILE A 162 -10.68 3.52 4.29
C ILE A 162 -11.13 3.71 2.84
N VAL A 163 -11.30 2.62 2.09
CA VAL A 163 -11.73 2.69 0.68
C VAL A 163 -13.13 3.26 0.55
N ARG A 164 -14.08 2.85 1.40
CA ARG A 164 -15.45 3.41 1.41
C ARG A 164 -15.43 4.91 1.72
N SER A 165 -14.66 5.33 2.72
CA SER A 165 -14.52 6.75 3.06
C SER A 165 -13.95 7.55 1.89
N TRP A 166 -12.90 7.04 1.23
CA TRP A 166 -12.33 7.67 0.04
C TRP A 166 -13.32 7.74 -1.13
N TRP A 167 -14.11 6.68 -1.35
CA TRP A 167 -15.12 6.62 -2.40
C TRP A 167 -16.17 7.72 -2.24
N GLU A 168 -16.67 7.91 -1.01
CA GLU A 168 -17.64 8.94 -0.66
C GLU A 168 -17.03 10.35 -0.74
N GLN A 169 -15.83 10.55 -0.19
CA GLN A 169 -15.14 11.85 -0.15
C GLN A 169 -14.75 12.36 -1.53
N THR A 170 -14.48 11.47 -2.48
CA THR A 170 -14.19 11.83 -3.88
C THR A 170 -15.44 11.92 -4.75
N ASN A 171 -16.64 11.76 -4.15
CA ASN A 171 -17.92 11.82 -4.83
C ASN A 171 -17.98 10.93 -6.09
N GLN A 172 -17.45 9.71 -6.00
CA GLN A 172 -17.53 8.77 -7.11
C GLN A 172 -18.99 8.53 -7.49
N THR A 173 -19.29 8.62 -8.78
CA THR A 173 -20.64 8.44 -9.30
C THR A 173 -20.95 6.99 -9.72
N GLY A 174 -19.93 6.13 -9.73
CA GLY A 174 -20.07 4.70 -10.00
C GLY A 174 -20.53 3.92 -8.78
N GLU A 175 -20.54 2.60 -8.93
CA GLU A 175 -20.89 1.67 -7.84
C GLU A 175 -19.65 1.02 -7.21
N LEU A 176 -19.55 1.01 -5.88
CA LEU A 176 -18.57 0.22 -5.13
C LEU A 176 -19.28 -0.98 -4.50
N ILE A 177 -18.83 -2.19 -4.84
CA ILE A 177 -19.17 -3.43 -4.14
C ILE A 177 -17.96 -3.85 -3.32
N ASP A 178 -18.11 -3.86 -2.00
CA ASP A 178 -17.08 -4.33 -1.09
C ASP A 178 -17.39 -5.75 -0.59
N LEU A 179 -16.45 -6.66 -0.81
CA LEU A 179 -16.51 -8.05 -0.35
C LEU A 179 -15.39 -8.30 0.66
N ALA A 180 -15.67 -9.09 1.70
CA ALA A 180 -14.70 -9.36 2.76
C ALA A 180 -13.76 -10.49 2.37
N ASP A 181 -14.28 -11.57 1.78
CA ASP A 181 -13.48 -12.75 1.44
C ASP A 181 -13.50 -13.03 -0.07
N VAL A 182 -12.34 -13.43 -0.58
CA VAL A 182 -12.18 -13.90 -1.97
C VAL A 182 -12.99 -15.17 -2.25
N GLN A 183 -13.31 -15.93 -1.21
CA GLN A 183 -14.20 -17.09 -1.29
C GLN A 183 -15.65 -16.71 -1.61
N GLU A 184 -16.07 -15.47 -1.37
CA GLU A 184 -17.39 -14.97 -1.77
C GLU A 184 -17.52 -14.84 -3.30
N LEU A 185 -16.39 -14.79 -4.02
CA LEU A 185 -16.34 -14.80 -5.49
C LEU A 185 -16.36 -16.25 -6.02
N SER A 186 -17.51 -16.90 -5.84
CA SER A 186 -17.84 -18.14 -6.53
C SER A 186 -18.03 -17.91 -8.03
N GLY A 187 -18.01 -18.99 -8.84
CA GLY A 187 -18.26 -18.91 -10.28
C GLY A 187 -19.59 -18.23 -10.61
N ASP A 188 -20.67 -18.67 -9.95
CA ASP A 188 -22.01 -18.08 -10.13
C ASP A 188 -22.06 -16.60 -9.74
N ARG A 189 -21.37 -16.22 -8.65
CA ARG A 189 -21.33 -14.82 -8.21
C ARG A 189 -20.57 -13.96 -9.21
N LEU A 190 -19.45 -14.45 -9.75
CA LEU A 190 -18.69 -13.77 -10.80
C LEU A 190 -19.53 -13.63 -12.07
N GLU A 191 -20.25 -14.67 -12.49
CA GLU A 191 -21.16 -14.59 -13.65
C GLU A 191 -22.27 -13.55 -13.45
N GLN A 192 -22.87 -13.49 -12.25
CA GLN A 192 -23.87 -12.48 -11.93
C GLN A 192 -23.30 -11.06 -12.02
N LEU A 193 -22.09 -10.84 -11.46
CA LEU A 193 -21.42 -9.54 -11.52
C LEU A 193 -21.06 -9.14 -12.95
N ILE A 194 -20.54 -10.09 -13.74
CA ILE A 194 -20.21 -9.87 -15.16
C ILE A 194 -21.47 -9.51 -15.96
N ARG A 195 -22.58 -10.25 -15.78
CA ARG A 195 -23.85 -9.94 -16.45
C ARG A 195 -24.42 -8.59 -16.03
N ARG A 196 -24.28 -8.24 -14.74
CA ARG A 196 -24.77 -6.97 -14.19
C ARG A 196 -24.02 -5.76 -14.74
N PHE A 197 -22.69 -5.83 -14.79
CA PHE A 197 -21.85 -4.69 -15.18
C PHE A 197 -21.38 -4.70 -16.63
N GLY A 198 -21.69 -5.76 -17.38
CA GLY A 198 -21.23 -5.93 -18.77
C GLY A 198 -19.78 -6.41 -18.89
N GLY A 199 -19.21 -6.96 -17.82
CA GLY A 199 -17.82 -7.43 -17.76
C GLY A 199 -16.88 -6.57 -16.91
N PHE A 200 -15.62 -6.98 -16.85
CA PHE A 200 -14.54 -6.27 -16.17
C PHE A 200 -13.46 -5.89 -17.18
N ASP A 201 -13.15 -4.60 -17.28
CA ASP A 201 -12.10 -4.09 -18.17
C ASP A 201 -10.71 -4.30 -17.55
N LEU A 202 -10.64 -4.34 -16.22
CA LEU A 202 -9.41 -4.54 -15.46
C LEU A 202 -9.66 -5.50 -14.30
N VAL A 203 -8.85 -6.56 -14.24
CA VAL A 203 -8.67 -7.39 -13.03
C VAL A 203 -7.30 -7.08 -12.46
N ILE A 204 -7.25 -6.55 -11.24
CA ILE A 204 -6.03 -6.14 -10.56
C ILE A 204 -5.98 -6.75 -9.16
N GLY A 205 -4.79 -7.00 -8.64
CA GLY A 205 -4.67 -7.39 -7.25
C GLY A 205 -3.25 -7.28 -6.68
N GLY A 206 -3.18 -6.96 -5.39
CA GLY A 206 -1.93 -6.98 -4.63
C GLY A 206 -1.54 -8.41 -4.26
N SER A 207 -0.26 -8.65 -4.00
CA SER A 207 0.15 -9.93 -3.40
C SER A 207 -0.39 -9.99 -1.97
N PRO A 208 -1.18 -11.01 -1.58
CA PRO A 208 -1.68 -11.17 -0.22
C PRO A 208 -0.59 -11.61 0.78
N CYS A 209 0.67 -11.70 0.34
CA CYS A 209 1.80 -12.21 1.11
C CYS A 209 2.42 -11.15 2.03
N ASN A 210 1.84 -10.97 3.22
CA ASN A 210 2.44 -10.20 4.32
C ASN A 210 3.86 -10.67 4.75
N ASN A 211 4.33 -11.83 4.28
CA ASN A 211 5.63 -12.40 4.65
C ASN A 211 6.74 -12.22 3.60
N LEU A 212 6.44 -11.73 2.38
CA LEU A 212 7.49 -11.41 1.40
C LEU A 212 8.10 -10.01 1.58
N THR A 213 7.48 -9.14 2.39
CA THR A 213 7.99 -7.80 2.69
C THR A 213 8.97 -7.85 3.88
N GLY A 214 10.26 -7.90 3.56
CA GLY A 214 11.44 -7.42 4.32
C GLY A 214 11.64 -7.79 5.80
N SER A 215 10.66 -7.57 6.66
CA SER A 215 10.79 -7.59 8.13
C SER A 215 10.15 -8.81 8.80
N ASN A 216 9.35 -9.62 8.08
CA ASN A 216 8.76 -10.88 8.58
C ASN A 216 9.49 -12.13 8.07
N ARG A 217 10.79 -12.04 7.84
CA ARG A 217 11.64 -13.12 7.27
C ARG A 217 11.91 -14.31 8.23
N HIS A 218 11.09 -14.48 9.27
CA HIS A 218 11.30 -15.50 10.31
C HIS A 218 10.56 -16.81 10.08
N THR A 219 9.55 -16.85 9.20
CA THR A 219 8.94 -18.11 8.75
C THR A 219 9.46 -18.47 7.37
N ARG A 220 10.30 -19.50 7.32
CA ARG A 220 10.84 -20.15 6.11
C ARG A 220 9.78 -20.97 5.36
N ASP A 221 8.51 -20.59 5.44
CA ASP A 221 7.48 -21.27 4.68
C ASP A 221 7.39 -20.55 3.34
N GLY A 222 7.91 -21.20 2.30
CA GLY A 222 7.79 -20.74 0.92
C GLY A 222 6.33 -20.73 0.44
N LEU A 223 6.13 -20.93 -0.86
CA LEU A 223 4.82 -20.99 -1.53
C LEU A 223 3.94 -22.20 -1.12
N GLU A 224 4.09 -22.74 0.08
CA GLU A 224 3.38 -23.95 0.55
C GLU A 224 2.38 -23.70 1.70
N GLY A 225 2.23 -22.46 2.18
CA GLY A 225 1.27 -22.09 3.24
C GLY A 225 -0.06 -21.49 2.74
N LYS A 226 -0.95 -21.04 3.64
CA LYS A 226 -2.21 -20.31 3.33
C LYS A 226 -2.05 -19.11 2.38
N HIS A 227 -0.84 -18.63 2.17
CA HIS A 227 -0.53 -17.57 1.20
C HIS A 227 -0.50 -18.08 -0.25
N SER A 228 -0.18 -19.35 -0.49
CA SER A 228 -0.23 -19.95 -1.82
C SER A 228 -1.66 -20.16 -2.30
N SER A 229 -2.59 -20.51 -1.38
CA SER A 229 -4.00 -20.64 -1.74
C SER A 229 -4.59 -19.33 -2.26
N LEU A 230 -4.25 -18.19 -1.65
CA LEU A 230 -4.74 -16.87 -2.12
C LEU A 230 -4.17 -16.48 -3.48
N PHE A 231 -2.93 -16.89 -3.78
CA PHE A 231 -2.38 -16.74 -5.13
C PHE A 231 -3.16 -17.59 -6.13
N TYR A 232 -3.45 -18.86 -5.82
CA TYR A 232 -4.28 -19.71 -6.68
C TYR A 232 -5.71 -19.19 -6.84
N ASP A 233 -6.29 -18.57 -5.80
CA ASP A 233 -7.61 -17.92 -5.88
C ASP A 233 -7.60 -16.77 -6.88
N TYR A 234 -6.53 -15.97 -6.94
CA TYR A 234 -6.39 -14.93 -7.96
C TYR A 234 -6.48 -15.51 -9.39
N PHE A 235 -5.70 -16.55 -9.68
CA PHE A 235 -5.72 -17.18 -11.01
C PHE A 235 -7.05 -17.85 -11.31
N ARG A 236 -7.63 -18.56 -10.34
CA ARG A 236 -8.96 -19.16 -10.47
C ARG A 236 -9.99 -18.11 -10.89
N ILE A 237 -10.01 -16.96 -10.20
CA ILE A 237 -10.95 -15.88 -10.51
C ILE A 237 -10.67 -15.29 -11.89
N LEU A 238 -9.40 -15.01 -12.21
CA LEU A 238 -9.01 -14.46 -13.50
C LEU A 238 -9.43 -15.38 -14.67
N ASP A 239 -9.24 -16.69 -14.51
CA ASP A 239 -9.63 -17.68 -15.53
C ASP A 239 -11.15 -17.75 -15.68
N VAL A 240 -11.91 -17.70 -14.59
CA VAL A 240 -13.39 -17.64 -14.64
C VAL A 240 -13.84 -16.37 -15.38
N VAL A 241 -13.29 -15.20 -15.02
CA VAL A 241 -13.64 -13.93 -15.69
C VAL A 241 -13.37 -14.01 -17.19
N LYS A 242 -12.18 -14.48 -17.58
CA LYS A 242 -11.82 -14.65 -19.00
C LYS A 242 -12.74 -15.62 -19.73
N ASN A 243 -13.06 -16.76 -19.12
CA ASN A 243 -13.91 -17.78 -19.73
C ASN A 243 -15.36 -17.31 -19.91
N VAL A 244 -15.90 -16.58 -18.94
CA VAL A 244 -17.26 -16.06 -19.02
C VAL A 244 -17.33 -14.93 -20.05
N MET A 245 -16.35 -14.02 -20.06
CA MET A 245 -16.31 -12.91 -21.02
C MET A 245 -16.03 -13.38 -22.45
N GLY A 246 -15.17 -14.38 -22.65
CA GLY A 246 -14.87 -14.95 -23.97
C GLY A 246 -16.01 -15.78 -24.58
N LYS A 247 -17.00 -16.19 -23.79
CA LYS A 247 -18.25 -16.81 -24.29
C LYS A 247 -19.32 -15.77 -24.66
N ALA A 248 -19.17 -14.53 -24.20
CA ALA A 248 -20.13 -13.45 -24.40
C ALA A 248 -19.77 -12.54 -25.60
N SER A 249 -18.57 -12.70 -26.16
CA SER A 249 -18.06 -12.07 -27.38
C SER A 249 -18.29 -12.93 -28.61
#